data_AF-A0A9P3HFY3-F1
#
_entry.id   AF-A0A9P3HFY3-F1
#
_cell.length_a   1.000
_cell.length_b   1.000
_cell.length_c   1.000
_cell.angle_alpha   90.00
_cell.angle_beta   90.00
_cell.angle_gamma   90.00
#
_symmetry.space_group_name_H-M   'P 1'
#
loop_
_entity.id
_entity.type
_entity.pdbx_description
1 polymer ?
#
loop_
_entity_poly.entity_id
_entity_poly.type
_entity_poly.pdbx_seq_one_letter_code
_entity_poly.pdbx_strand_id
1 'polypeptide(L)'
;MSDVHQNSMTAPREADDECIEIFRAVKDDVVKEILRINKDDARHGLHEMDKLKHITEYSPVLYATEDVAFGRNYFAKIHLGDEKYIHARAHKNNKEEISFYSLETTPECAVWEKDTPLKYFID
;
A
#
# COMPACT_ATOMS: atom_id res chain seq x y z
N MET A 1 -6.67 -18.12 -10.86
CA MET A 1 -5.60 -17.29 -10.26
C MET A 1 -5.76 -15.91 -10.84
N SER A 2 -5.84 -14.89 -10.00
CA SER A 2 -5.89 -13.50 -10.47
C SER A 2 -4.52 -13.08 -11.00
N ASP A 3 -4.48 -12.42 -12.14
CA ASP A 3 -3.28 -11.85 -12.76
C ASP A 3 -3.46 -10.32 -12.89
N VAL A 4 -2.38 -9.56 -13.08
CA VAL A 4 -2.43 -8.11 -13.33
C VAL A 4 -3.36 -7.78 -14.50
N HIS A 5 -3.47 -8.68 -15.49
CA HIS A 5 -4.38 -8.54 -16.62
C HIS A 5 -5.78 -9.18 -16.44
N GLN A 6 -5.95 -10.05 -15.45
CA GLN A 6 -7.21 -10.74 -15.14
C GLN A 6 -7.39 -10.81 -13.61
N ASN A 7 -7.79 -9.71 -12.99
CA ASN A 7 -8.11 -9.63 -11.57
C ASN A 7 -9.58 -9.23 -11.37
N SER A 8 -10.08 -9.48 -10.15
CA SER A 8 -11.43 -9.06 -9.74
C SER A 8 -11.37 -7.79 -8.89
N MET A 9 -10.38 -6.93 -9.14
CA MET A 9 -10.24 -5.66 -8.43
C MET A 9 -11.36 -4.71 -8.86
N THR A 10 -12.05 -4.15 -7.88
CA THR A 10 -13.05 -3.11 -8.09
C THR A 10 -12.39 -1.83 -8.58
N ALA A 11 -13.17 -0.94 -9.21
CA ALA A 11 -12.65 0.38 -9.59
C ALA A 11 -12.21 1.15 -8.32
N PRO A 12 -11.06 1.85 -8.36
CA PRO A 12 -10.63 2.68 -7.25
C PRO A 12 -11.71 3.68 -6.84
N ARG A 13 -12.02 3.71 -5.55
CA ARG A 13 -12.99 4.62 -4.92
C ARG A 13 -12.35 5.39 -3.78
N GLU A 14 -12.97 6.48 -3.36
CA GLU A 14 -12.50 7.27 -2.22
C GLU A 14 -12.45 6.43 -0.95
N ALA A 15 -11.45 6.68 -0.11
CA ALA A 15 -11.30 6.02 1.18
C ALA A 15 -12.53 6.27 2.06
N ASP A 16 -13.15 5.18 2.50
CA ASP A 16 -14.23 5.19 3.49
C ASP A 16 -13.71 4.78 4.88
N ASP A 17 -14.60 4.83 5.86
CA ASP A 17 -14.28 4.48 7.25
C ASP A 17 -13.71 3.06 7.37
N GLU A 18 -14.22 2.09 6.58
CA GLU A 18 -13.70 0.71 6.58
C GLU A 18 -12.24 0.66 6.09
N CYS A 19 -11.92 1.32 4.97
CA CYS A 19 -10.56 1.41 4.48
C CYS A 19 -9.64 2.07 5.52
N ILE A 20 -10.09 3.15 6.14
CA ILE A 20 -9.32 3.88 7.15
C ILE A 20 -9.01 2.97 8.34
N GLU A 21 -9.99 2.21 8.84
CA GLU A 21 -9.79 1.27 9.95
C GLU A 21 -8.82 0.15 9.59
N ILE A 22 -8.94 -0.44 8.40
CA ILE A 22 -8.07 -1.51 7.92
C ILE A 22 -6.62 -1.03 7.86
N PHE A 23 -6.37 0.10 7.19
CA PHE A 23 -5.01 0.62 7.04
C PHE A 23 -4.45 1.24 8.33
N ARG A 24 -5.32 1.67 9.25
CA ARG A 24 -4.90 2.05 10.59
C ARG A 24 -4.43 0.84 11.40
N ALA A 25 -5.09 -0.32 11.28
CA ALA A 25 -4.68 -1.54 11.95
C ALA A 25 -3.32 -2.07 11.46
N VAL A 26 -3.04 -1.95 10.16
CA VAL A 26 -1.76 -2.39 9.56
C VAL A 26 -0.70 -1.30 9.47
N LYS A 27 -0.96 -0.11 10.02
CA LYS A 27 -0.07 1.05 9.92
C LYS A 27 1.35 0.74 10.39
N ASP A 28 1.49 0.07 11.52
CA ASP A 28 2.80 -0.24 12.10
C ASP A 28 3.61 -1.17 11.19
N ASP A 29 2.95 -2.14 10.54
CA ASP A 29 3.61 -3.08 9.64
C ASP A 29 3.96 -2.43 8.30
N VAL A 30 3.09 -1.57 7.77
CA VAL A 30 3.39 -0.72 6.60
C VAL A 30 4.62 0.14 6.85
N VAL A 31 4.68 0.82 8.01
CA VAL A 31 5.83 1.69 8.35
C VAL A 31 7.12 0.88 8.52
N LYS A 32 7.05 -0.30 9.15
CA LYS A 32 8.22 -1.21 9.24
C LYS A 32 8.73 -1.62 7.87
N GLU A 33 7.83 -1.93 6.94
CA GLU A 33 8.21 -2.36 5.60
C GLU A 33 8.85 -1.21 4.80
N ILE A 34 8.29 -0.01 4.89
CA ILE A 34 8.91 1.21 4.32
C ILE A 34 10.31 1.42 4.90
N LEU A 35 10.48 1.29 6.22
CA LEU A 35 11.79 1.42 6.87
C LEU A 35 12.77 0.33 6.45
N ARG A 36 12.29 -0.89 6.16
CA ARG A 36 13.09 -2.00 5.64
C ARG A 36 13.58 -1.68 4.23
N ILE A 37 12.69 -1.29 3.32
CA ILE A 37 13.02 -0.89 1.95
C ILE A 37 14.03 0.27 1.97
N ASN A 38 13.80 1.30 2.79
CA ASN A 38 14.74 2.42 2.94
C ASN A 38 16.14 1.99 3.41
N LYS A 39 16.23 1.01 4.31
CA LYS A 39 17.51 0.49 4.81
C LYS A 39 18.24 -0.32 3.73
N ASP A 40 17.49 -1.09 2.94
CA ASP A 40 18.03 -1.86 1.83
C ASP A 40 18.54 -0.92 0.73
N ASP A 41 17.81 0.13 0.36
CA ASP A 41 18.23 1.13 -0.63
C ASP A 41 19.45 1.95 -0.17
N ALA A 42 19.50 2.34 1.11
CA ALA A 42 20.67 3.00 1.69
C ALA A 42 21.92 2.11 1.64
N ARG A 43 21.75 0.78 1.71
CA ARG A 43 22.84 -0.20 1.56
C ARG A 43 23.30 -0.35 0.11
N HIS A 44 22.41 -0.09 -0.86
CA HIS A 44 22.69 -0.16 -2.30
C HIS A 44 23.18 1.16 -2.93
N GLY A 45 23.30 2.24 -2.15
CA GLY A 45 23.97 3.48 -2.57
C GLY A 45 23.14 4.40 -3.48
N LEU A 46 21.85 4.12 -3.65
CA LEU A 46 20.92 5.00 -4.38
C LEU A 46 20.36 6.05 -3.40
N HIS A 47 20.88 7.27 -3.49
CA HIS A 47 20.55 8.43 -2.64
C HIS A 47 19.13 9.03 -2.88
N GLU A 48 18.17 8.28 -3.44
CA GLU A 48 16.84 8.82 -3.76
C GLU A 48 15.84 8.75 -2.58
N MET A 49 16.12 7.94 -1.54
CA MET A 49 15.16 7.68 -0.45
C MET A 49 15.36 8.44 0.87
N ASP A 50 16.20 9.47 0.93
CA ASP A 50 16.24 10.38 2.09
C ASP A 50 14.90 11.10 2.35
N LYS A 51 14.00 11.04 1.36
CA LYS A 51 12.66 11.63 1.39
C LYS A 51 11.66 10.92 2.32
N LEU A 52 11.88 9.66 2.74
CA LEU A 52 10.92 8.94 3.60
C LEU A 52 11.20 9.05 5.11
N LYS A 53 12.25 9.77 5.54
CA LYS A 53 12.59 9.93 6.96
C LYS A 53 11.56 10.69 7.78
N HIS A 54 10.62 11.39 7.13
CA HIS A 54 9.55 12.13 7.79
C HIS A 54 8.21 11.79 7.15
N ILE A 55 7.58 10.70 7.61
CA ILE A 55 6.15 10.48 7.39
C ILE A 55 5.42 11.54 8.22
N THR A 56 4.96 12.61 7.57
CA THR A 56 4.25 13.71 8.23
C THR A 56 2.74 13.46 8.29
N GLU A 57 2.24 12.56 7.44
CA GLU A 57 0.84 12.18 7.35
C GLU A 57 0.68 10.67 7.11
N TYR A 58 -0.48 10.10 7.41
CA TYR A 58 -0.83 8.74 7.01
C TYR A 58 -2.33 8.69 6.74
N SER A 59 -2.71 9.05 5.53
CA SER A 59 -4.12 9.24 5.14
C SER A 59 -4.43 8.41 3.90
N PRO A 60 -5.18 7.31 4.02
CA PRO A 60 -5.73 6.60 2.86
C PRO A 60 -6.62 7.56 2.05
N VAL A 61 -6.35 7.71 0.76
CA VAL A 61 -7.09 8.63 -0.12
C VAL A 61 -7.98 7.89 -1.11
N LEU A 62 -7.49 6.78 -1.65
CA LEU A 62 -8.20 5.92 -2.59
C LEU A 62 -7.98 4.48 -2.20
N TYR A 63 -8.96 3.64 -2.48
CA TYR A 63 -8.80 2.22 -2.32
C TYR A 63 -9.64 1.41 -3.31
N ALA A 64 -9.27 0.16 -3.47
CA ALA A 64 -9.99 -0.83 -4.24
C ALA A 64 -9.97 -2.15 -3.48
N THR A 65 -10.86 -3.05 -3.85
CA THR A 65 -11.01 -4.34 -3.20
C THR A 65 -11.05 -5.46 -4.20
N GLU A 66 -10.58 -6.63 -3.81
CA GLU A 66 -10.74 -7.87 -4.57
C GLU A 66 -11.25 -8.96 -3.63
N ASP A 67 -12.38 -9.57 -3.97
CA ASP A 67 -12.89 -10.73 -3.24
C ASP A 67 -12.09 -11.98 -3.64
N VAL A 68 -11.57 -12.70 -2.65
CA VAL A 68 -10.79 -13.93 -2.83
C VAL A 68 -11.38 -15.08 -2.00
N ALA A 69 -10.98 -16.31 -2.28
CA ALA A 69 -11.59 -17.51 -1.67
C ALA A 69 -11.59 -17.53 -0.12
N PHE A 70 -10.65 -16.83 0.53
CA PHE A 70 -10.48 -16.84 1.99
C PHE A 70 -10.61 -15.45 2.64
N GLY A 71 -11.17 -14.48 1.93
CA GLY A 71 -11.36 -13.13 2.46
C GLY A 71 -11.43 -12.08 1.36
N ARG A 72 -10.94 -10.88 1.67
CA ARG A 72 -10.91 -9.74 0.75
C ARG A 72 -9.56 -9.05 0.83
N ASN A 73 -8.98 -8.79 -0.34
CA ASN A 73 -7.82 -7.93 -0.47
C ASN A 73 -8.28 -6.48 -0.56
N TYR A 74 -7.58 -5.60 0.13
CA TYR A 74 -7.74 -4.16 0.08
C TYR A 74 -6.45 -3.58 -0.46
N PHE A 75 -6.55 -2.81 -1.52
CA PHE A 75 -5.46 -2.04 -2.11
C PHE A 75 -5.77 -0.59 -1.78
N ALA A 76 -4.90 0.12 -1.07
CA ALA A 76 -5.09 1.55 -0.82
C ALA A 76 -3.90 2.37 -1.25
N LYS A 77 -4.21 3.53 -1.80
CA LYS A 77 -3.30 4.64 -1.95
C LYS A 77 -3.32 5.47 -0.68
N ILE A 78 -2.17 5.60 -0.04
CA ILE A 78 -2.00 6.29 1.24
C ILE A 78 -1.07 7.47 1.03
N HIS A 79 -1.53 8.65 1.41
CA HIS A 79 -0.73 9.86 1.45
C HIS A 79 0.13 9.86 2.71
N LEU A 80 1.45 9.96 2.52
CA LEU A 80 2.44 10.02 3.61
C LEU A 80 2.86 11.45 3.97
N GLY A 81 2.34 12.45 3.26
CA GLY A 81 2.76 13.85 3.34
C GLY A 81 3.83 14.18 2.31
N ASP A 82 4.15 15.47 2.15
CA ASP A 82 5.11 15.99 1.16
C ASP A 82 4.87 15.50 -0.28
N GLU A 83 3.61 15.35 -0.69
CA GLU A 83 3.20 14.81 -2.00
C GLU A 83 3.67 13.37 -2.27
N LYS A 84 4.02 12.62 -1.22
CA LYS A 84 4.43 11.22 -1.29
C LYS A 84 3.25 10.31 -1.05
N TYR A 85 3.06 9.36 -1.95
CA TYR A 85 2.02 8.36 -1.85
C TYR A 85 2.65 6.97 -1.84
N ILE A 86 2.01 6.03 -1.16
CA ILE A 86 2.34 4.60 -1.25
C ILE A 86 1.08 3.85 -1.64
N HIS A 87 1.25 2.72 -2.32
CA HIS A 87 0.17 1.78 -2.53
C HIS A 87 0.42 0.57 -1.63
N ALA A 88 -0.51 0.32 -0.73
CA ALA A 88 -0.42 -0.75 0.26
C ALA A 88 -1.53 -1.76 0.07
N ARG A 89 -1.20 -3.02 0.29
CA ARG A 89 -2.12 -4.15 0.24
C ARG A 89 -2.30 -4.72 1.63
N ALA A 90 -3.55 -4.78 2.05
CA ALA A 90 -3.99 -5.48 3.26
C ALA A 90 -4.92 -6.63 2.88
N HIS A 91 -4.93 -7.68 3.68
CA HIS A 91 -5.86 -8.79 3.55
C HIS A 91 -6.72 -8.88 4.79
N LYS A 92 -8.05 -8.89 4.61
CA LYS A 92 -9.01 -9.19 5.67
C LYS A 92 -9.55 -10.58 5.43
N ASN A 93 -9.30 -11.51 6.35
CA ASN A 93 -9.77 -12.88 6.21
C ASN A 93 -11.26 -13.01 6.60
N ASN A 94 -11.84 -14.20 6.39
CA ASN A 94 -13.24 -14.49 6.75
C ASN A 94 -13.54 -14.43 8.26
N LYS A 95 -12.51 -14.33 9.13
CA LYS A 95 -12.63 -14.15 10.58
C LYS A 95 -12.48 -12.69 11.01
N GLU A 96 -12.47 -11.76 10.06
CA GLU A 96 -12.25 -10.32 10.26
C GLU A 96 -10.85 -9.96 10.78
N GLU A 97 -9.90 -10.89 10.74
CA GLU A 97 -8.50 -10.60 11.05
C GLU A 97 -7.88 -9.86 9.85
N ILE A 98 -7.24 -8.73 10.15
CA ILE A 98 -6.59 -7.87 9.17
C ILE A 98 -5.09 -8.13 9.24
N SER A 99 -4.45 -8.29 8.09
CA SER A 99 -3.00 -8.46 7.99
C SER A 99 -2.44 -7.64 6.86
N PHE A 100 -1.28 -7.03 7.10
CA PHE A 100 -0.50 -6.41 6.04
C PHE A 100 0.00 -7.51 5.09
N TYR A 101 -0.14 -7.29 3.78
CA TYR A 101 0.31 -8.24 2.77
C TYR A 101 1.60 -7.74 2.10
N SER A 102 1.52 -6.59 1.42
CA SER A 102 2.67 -6.03 0.70
C SER A 102 2.48 -4.55 0.37
N LEU A 103 3.57 -3.90 -0.04
CA LEU A 103 3.57 -2.58 -0.67
C LEU A 103 3.81 -2.76 -2.17
N GLU A 104 3.24 -1.88 -2.98
CA GLU A 104 3.64 -1.81 -4.39
C GLU A 104 5.05 -1.21 -4.44
N THR A 105 6.03 -2.07 -4.67
CA THR A 105 7.42 -1.68 -4.84
C THR A 105 7.87 -1.93 -6.27
N THR A 106 8.76 -1.08 -6.75
CA THR A 106 9.55 -1.33 -7.96
C THR A 106 11.02 -1.45 -7.57
N PRO A 107 11.87 -2.03 -8.43
CA PRO A 107 13.31 -2.15 -8.16
C PRO A 107 14.01 -0.81 -7.86
N GLU A 108 13.39 0.32 -8.18
CA GLU A 108 13.96 1.66 -8.04
C GLU A 108 13.18 2.56 -7.06
N CYS A 109 11.93 2.24 -6.70
CA CYS A 109 11.11 3.09 -5.85
C CYS A 109 9.87 2.39 -5.25
N ALA A 110 9.49 2.76 -4.03
CA ALA A 110 8.23 2.37 -3.37
C ALA A 110 7.30 3.58 -3.09
N VAL A 111 7.67 4.77 -3.60
CA VAL A 111 6.93 6.01 -3.43
C VAL A 111 6.41 6.49 -4.77
N TRP A 112 5.12 6.80 -4.79
CA TRP A 112 4.35 7.19 -5.94
C TRP A 112 3.90 8.64 -5.83
N GLU A 113 3.61 9.25 -6.98
CA GLU A 113 3.05 10.59 -7.08
C GLU A 113 1.52 10.56 -6.91
N LYS A 114 0.92 11.75 -6.72
CA LYS A 114 -0.52 11.91 -6.59
C LYS A 114 -1.31 11.40 -7.80
N ASP A 115 -0.78 11.58 -9.01
CA ASP A 115 -1.47 11.22 -10.24
C ASP A 115 -1.28 9.75 -10.63
N THR A 116 -0.41 9.01 -9.93
CA THR A 116 -0.24 7.57 -10.17
C THR A 116 -1.53 6.82 -9.85
N PRO A 117 -2.15 6.14 -10.83
CA PRO A 117 -3.38 5.40 -10.59
C PRO A 117 -3.12 4.20 -9.69
N LEU A 118 -4.05 3.94 -8.75
CA LEU A 118 -4.06 2.71 -7.97
C LEU A 118 -4.40 1.54 -8.91
N LYS A 119 -3.49 0.57 -9.01
CA LYS A 119 -3.62 -0.60 -9.87
C LYS A 119 -3.52 -1.87 -9.05
N TYR A 120 -3.90 -2.98 -9.66
CA TYR A 120 -3.67 -4.30 -9.09
C TYR A 120 -2.18 -4.63 -9.18
N PHE A 121 -1.60 -5.09 -8.08
CA PHE A 121 -0.23 -5.58 -8.01
C PHE A 121 -0.18 -6.88 -7.20
N ILE A 122 0.74 -7.76 -7.58
CA ILE A 122 0.87 -9.11 -7.00
C ILE A 122 1.92 -9.16 -5.89
N ASP A 123 2.89 -8.22 -5.92
CA ASP A 123 4.16 -8.22 -5.18
C ASP A 123 4.08 -8.84 -3.78
#